data_AF-A0A8S1C7F0-F1
#
_entry.id   AF-A0A8S1C7F0-F1
#
_cell.length_a   1.000
_cell.length_b   1.000
_cell.length_c   1.000
_cell.angle_alpha   90.00
_cell.angle_beta   90.00
_cell.angle_gamma   90.00
#
_symmetry.space_group_name_H-M   'P 1'
#
loop_
_entity.id
_entity.type
_entity.pdbx_description
1 polymer ?
#
loop_
_entity_poly.entity_id
_entity_poly.type
_entity_poly.pdbx_seq_one_letter_code
_entity_poly.pdbx_strand_id
1 'polypeptide(L)'
;MANLKSLLVPLLFLLSSSLQAFAIDAGEFGVEIGDFGGQTVAGKVYAVDKNTLYVRGFKFNVRDADAFFWAGKENVPSTSGEIVRYPAEPKTPDPQKLPVLNDVAFILKLPHGLTIKSLKSLAVWDKTKLKSLGSIVIPENLVVPEPRVLPEFSRIAHGLRSGNVTILDAKTFLIPDLHYDGTGPDAYFLVGNGSKPHGNGVKVPNEHGSLNVLHGYNGETIVIQLPQPLTVYNIEWLVMWCIKYNHNFGYVRIPKDLNVPPALEQNKTGVRVLISIP
;
A
#
# COMPACT_ATOMS: atom_id res chain seq x y z
N MET A 1 13.54 -27.74 51.45
CA MET A 1 13.18 -26.34 51.12
C MET A 1 14.01 -25.90 49.92
N ALA A 2 13.46 -26.02 48.70
CA ALA A 2 14.11 -25.59 47.47
C ALA A 2 13.39 -24.34 46.94
N ASN A 3 14.15 -23.28 46.72
CA ASN A 3 13.68 -21.96 46.32
C ASN A 3 13.39 -21.95 44.80
N LEU A 4 12.12 -21.91 44.42
CA LEU A 4 11.70 -21.75 43.02
C LEU A 4 11.49 -20.25 42.75
N LYS A 5 12.56 -19.55 42.33
CA LYS A 5 12.46 -18.22 41.75
C LYS A 5 12.95 -18.26 40.31
N SER A 6 12.16 -17.66 39.43
CA SER A 6 12.48 -17.25 38.06
C SER A 6 12.44 -18.34 36.98
N LEU A 7 11.31 -18.41 36.29
CA LEU A 7 11.31 -18.56 34.83
C LEU A 7 10.02 -17.94 34.27
N LEU A 8 10.03 -16.63 34.05
CA LEU A 8 9.05 -15.97 33.20
C LEU A 8 9.79 -14.94 32.33
N VAL A 9 9.36 -14.86 31.07
CA VAL A 9 9.89 -14.09 29.92
C VAL A 9 10.92 -14.90 29.09
N PRO A 10 10.56 -15.31 27.85
CA PRO A 10 10.30 -14.36 26.76
C PRO A 10 9.08 -14.71 25.90
N LEU A 11 7.96 -14.02 26.13
CA LEU A 11 6.86 -13.98 25.15
C LEU A 11 6.71 -12.58 24.50
N LEU A 12 7.39 -11.55 25.04
CA LEU A 12 7.21 -10.16 24.59
C LEU A 12 8.10 -9.75 23.40
N PHE A 13 9.22 -10.43 23.15
CA PHE A 13 10.16 -10.07 22.06
C PHE A 13 9.78 -10.65 20.69
N LEU A 14 9.04 -11.76 20.64
CA LEU A 14 8.60 -12.38 19.38
C LEU A 14 7.41 -11.62 18.74
N LEU A 15 6.54 -11.03 19.56
CA LEU A 15 5.39 -10.25 19.11
C LEU A 15 5.81 -8.90 18.49
N SER A 16 6.88 -8.27 18.98
CA SER A 16 7.34 -7.00 18.41
C SER A 16 7.99 -7.19 17.04
N SER A 17 8.81 -8.24 16.86
CA SER A 17 9.46 -8.52 15.57
C SER A 17 8.45 -8.92 14.49
N SER A 18 7.42 -9.68 14.84
CA SER A 18 6.38 -10.08 13.89
C SER A 18 5.54 -8.88 13.46
N LEU A 19 5.05 -8.05 14.38
CA LEU A 19 4.30 -6.84 14.07
C LEU A 19 5.10 -5.87 13.19
N GLN A 20 6.40 -5.74 13.45
CA GLN A 20 7.27 -4.86 12.69
C GLN A 20 7.55 -5.42 11.28
N ALA A 21 7.71 -6.74 11.14
CA ALA A 21 7.78 -7.39 9.83
C ALA A 21 6.47 -7.29 9.04
N PHE A 22 5.32 -7.47 9.71
CA PHE A 22 3.99 -7.28 9.10
C PHE A 22 3.78 -5.84 8.63
N ALA A 23 4.18 -4.83 9.41
CA ALA A 23 4.06 -3.42 9.00
C ALA A 23 4.97 -3.08 7.81
N ILE A 24 6.18 -3.66 7.75
CA ILE A 24 7.08 -3.52 6.61
C ILE A 24 6.45 -4.16 5.36
N ASP A 25 5.99 -5.41 5.48
CA ASP A 25 5.42 -6.18 4.36
C ASP A 25 4.09 -5.57 3.86
N ALA A 26 3.23 -5.09 4.77
CA ALA A 26 1.98 -4.40 4.45
C ALA A 26 2.22 -3.07 3.73
N GLY A 27 3.20 -2.28 4.17
CA GLY A 27 3.54 -1.01 3.53
C GLY A 27 4.29 -1.17 2.21
N GLU A 28 4.98 -2.30 2.01
CA GLU A 28 5.79 -2.55 0.82
C GLU A 28 5.04 -3.32 -0.27
N PHE A 29 4.26 -4.34 0.11
CA PHE A 29 3.63 -5.30 -0.82
C PHE A 29 2.13 -5.48 -0.63
N GLY A 30 1.57 -5.07 0.51
CA GLY A 30 0.17 -5.23 0.87
C GLY A 30 -0.05 -6.43 1.80
N VAL A 31 -1.29 -6.91 1.91
CA VAL A 31 -1.62 -8.01 2.83
C VAL A 31 -1.33 -9.35 2.16
N GLU A 32 -0.45 -10.16 2.76
CA GLU A 32 -0.16 -11.50 2.25
C GLU A 32 -1.42 -12.38 2.22
N ILE A 33 -1.68 -12.96 1.05
CA ILE A 33 -2.71 -13.99 0.85
C ILE A 33 -2.10 -15.38 1.06
N GLY A 34 -0.87 -15.56 0.59
CA GLY A 34 -0.07 -16.78 0.76
C GLY A 34 0.73 -17.14 -0.49
N ASP A 35 1.14 -18.40 -0.57
CA ASP A 35 1.90 -18.94 -1.69
C ASP A 35 1.01 -19.70 -2.69
N PHE A 36 1.35 -19.64 -3.98
CA PHE A 36 0.80 -20.58 -4.97
C PHE A 36 1.16 -22.01 -4.56
N GLY A 37 0.15 -22.87 -4.42
CA GLY A 37 0.33 -24.31 -4.24
C GLY A 37 0.45 -25.03 -5.58
N GLY A 38 1.37 -25.98 -5.70
CA GLY A 38 1.56 -26.80 -6.90
C GLY A 38 3.02 -27.22 -7.10
N GLN A 39 3.27 -28.14 -8.04
CA GLN A 39 4.64 -28.57 -8.37
C GLN A 39 5.28 -27.71 -9.48
N THR A 40 4.45 -27.03 -10.28
CA THR A 40 4.89 -26.33 -11.51
C THR A 40 4.76 -24.81 -11.44
N VAL A 41 4.19 -24.32 -10.33
CA VAL A 41 3.95 -22.91 -10.05
C VAL A 41 4.45 -22.64 -8.64
N ALA A 42 5.14 -21.52 -8.46
CA ALA A 42 5.51 -20.98 -7.15
C ALA A 42 5.40 -19.46 -7.17
N GLY A 43 5.36 -18.85 -5.99
CA GLY A 43 5.34 -17.39 -5.80
C GLY A 43 4.36 -16.98 -4.71
N LYS A 44 4.66 -15.85 -4.07
CA LYS A 44 3.80 -15.25 -3.04
C LYS A 44 2.82 -14.26 -3.66
N VAL A 45 1.61 -14.24 -3.13
CA VAL A 45 0.50 -13.39 -3.58
C VAL A 45 0.07 -12.47 -2.44
N TYR A 46 -0.13 -11.20 -2.75
CA TYR A 46 -0.52 -10.14 -1.83
C TYR A 46 -1.74 -9.39 -2.37
N ALA A 47 -2.64 -9.00 -1.49
CA ALA A 47 -3.71 -8.05 -1.77
C ALA A 47 -3.18 -6.62 -1.64
N VAL A 48 -3.22 -5.88 -2.74
CA VAL A 48 -2.79 -4.47 -2.80
C VAL A 48 -3.95 -3.54 -2.49
N ASP A 49 -5.10 -3.81 -3.09
CA ASP A 49 -6.35 -3.08 -2.89
C ASP A 49 -7.54 -3.99 -3.25
N LYS A 50 -8.74 -3.42 -3.45
CA LYS A 50 -9.96 -4.17 -3.79
C LYS A 50 -9.88 -5.05 -5.06
N ASN A 51 -9.05 -4.70 -6.05
CA ASN A 51 -9.00 -5.36 -7.37
C ASN A 51 -7.58 -5.59 -7.90
N THR A 52 -6.56 -5.32 -7.10
CA THR A 52 -5.17 -5.44 -7.48
C THR A 52 -4.45 -6.45 -6.59
N LEU A 53 -3.77 -7.40 -7.23
CA LEU A 53 -2.91 -8.37 -6.57
C LEU A 53 -1.45 -8.11 -6.95
N TYR A 54 -0.54 -8.28 -6.00
CA TYR A 54 0.89 -8.28 -6.25
C TYR A 54 1.42 -9.70 -6.11
N VAL A 55 2.22 -10.14 -7.08
CA VAL A 55 2.84 -11.45 -7.08
C VAL A 55 4.36 -11.26 -7.12
N ARG A 56 5.10 -11.94 -6.23
CA ARG A 56 6.57 -11.90 -6.19
C ARG A 56 7.18 -13.30 -6.14
N GLY A 57 8.39 -13.41 -6.69
CA GLY A 57 9.12 -14.67 -6.79
C GLY A 57 8.38 -15.70 -7.64
N PHE A 58 7.59 -15.25 -8.62
CA PHE A 58 6.75 -16.12 -9.42
C PHE A 58 7.59 -16.98 -10.35
N LYS A 59 7.30 -18.28 -10.37
CA LYS A 59 7.95 -19.27 -11.23
C LYS A 59 6.90 -20.11 -11.93
N PHE A 60 7.07 -20.31 -13.23
CA PHE A 60 6.23 -21.17 -14.06
C PHE A 60 7.07 -21.75 -15.19
N ASN A 61 7.15 -23.08 -15.29
CA ASN A 61 8.10 -23.76 -16.19
C ASN A 61 7.44 -24.72 -17.21
N VAL A 62 6.13 -24.66 -17.41
CA VAL A 62 5.41 -25.58 -18.31
C VAL A 62 5.26 -24.95 -19.70
N ARG A 63 6.14 -25.30 -20.64
CA ARG A 63 6.21 -24.69 -21.98
C ARG A 63 4.99 -24.98 -22.87
N ASP A 64 4.48 -26.20 -22.81
CA ASP A 64 3.41 -26.68 -23.70
C ASP A 64 2.01 -26.51 -23.11
N ALA A 65 1.88 -25.74 -22.02
CA ALA A 65 0.58 -25.45 -21.43
C ALA A 65 -0.09 -24.24 -22.11
N ASP A 66 -1.40 -24.32 -22.28
CA ASP A 66 -2.25 -23.18 -22.64
C ASP A 66 -2.68 -22.46 -21.35
N ALA A 67 -1.68 -21.93 -20.63
CA ALA A 67 -1.81 -21.48 -19.25
C ALA A 67 -2.15 -19.99 -19.12
N PHE A 68 -3.07 -19.65 -18.22
CA PHE A 68 -3.47 -18.28 -17.91
C PHE A 68 -3.65 -18.11 -16.40
N PHE A 69 -3.56 -16.87 -15.90
CA PHE A 69 -4.10 -16.58 -14.57
C PHE A 69 -5.62 -16.63 -14.60
N TRP A 70 -6.20 -17.21 -13.56
CA TRP A 70 -7.61 -17.61 -13.53
C TRP A 70 -8.22 -17.28 -12.18
N ALA A 71 -9.20 -16.39 -12.17
CA ALA A 71 -9.91 -15.95 -10.97
C ALA A 71 -11.18 -16.78 -10.80
N GLY A 72 -11.28 -17.52 -9.68
CA GLY A 72 -12.40 -18.42 -9.39
C GLY A 72 -13.26 -17.93 -8.22
N LYS A 73 -14.56 -18.23 -8.29
CA LYS A 73 -15.53 -18.03 -7.18
C LYS A 73 -15.74 -19.29 -6.33
N GLU A 74 -15.00 -20.36 -6.63
CA GLU A 74 -14.91 -21.57 -5.80
C GLU A 74 -13.51 -21.70 -5.18
N ASN A 75 -13.42 -22.38 -4.03
CA ASN A 75 -12.13 -22.64 -3.37
C ASN A 75 -11.23 -23.55 -4.22
N VAL A 76 -11.84 -24.50 -4.94
CA VAL A 76 -11.15 -25.35 -5.90
C VAL A 76 -11.39 -24.76 -7.29
N PRO A 77 -10.35 -24.32 -8.01
CA PRO A 77 -10.51 -23.75 -9.34
C PRO A 77 -11.25 -24.69 -10.29
N SER A 78 -12.18 -24.15 -11.06
CA SER A 78 -12.95 -24.87 -12.06
C SER A 78 -13.00 -24.11 -13.39
N THR A 79 -13.72 -24.66 -14.37
CA THR A 79 -13.95 -24.03 -15.67
C THR A 79 -14.81 -22.76 -15.61
N SER A 80 -15.46 -22.46 -14.48
CA SER A 80 -16.32 -21.28 -14.29
C SER A 80 -15.55 -19.97 -14.07
N GLY A 81 -14.23 -20.04 -13.84
CA GLY A 81 -13.42 -18.86 -13.54
C GLY A 81 -13.18 -17.96 -14.76
N GLU A 82 -12.57 -16.81 -14.49
CA GLU A 82 -12.34 -15.75 -15.46
C GLU A 82 -10.84 -15.49 -15.66
N ILE A 83 -10.44 -15.17 -16.89
CA ILE A 83 -9.03 -14.87 -17.19
C ILE A 83 -8.64 -13.56 -16.52
N VAL A 84 -7.57 -13.61 -15.72
CA VAL A 84 -6.85 -12.43 -15.25
C VAL A 84 -5.71 -12.15 -16.21
N ARG A 85 -5.68 -10.96 -16.81
CA ARG A 85 -4.70 -10.64 -17.84
C ARG A 85 -3.29 -10.51 -17.25
N TYR A 86 -2.33 -11.06 -17.97
CA TYR A 86 -0.91 -10.86 -17.74
C TYR A 86 -0.19 -10.63 -19.08
N PRO A 87 0.68 -9.60 -19.19
CA PRO A 87 0.90 -8.54 -18.20
C PRO A 87 -0.35 -7.66 -17.99
N ALA A 88 -0.41 -6.91 -16.88
CA ALA A 88 -1.55 -6.05 -16.55
C ALA A 88 -1.79 -4.94 -17.60
N GLU A 89 -0.73 -4.52 -18.29
CA GLU A 89 -0.78 -3.61 -19.44
C GLU A 89 -0.41 -4.38 -20.71
N PRO A 90 -1.40 -4.98 -21.40
CA PRO A 90 -1.13 -5.84 -22.53
C PRO A 90 -0.81 -4.99 -23.77
N LYS A 91 0.10 -5.49 -24.61
CA LYS A 91 0.40 -4.92 -25.94
C LYS A 91 -0.66 -5.26 -26.98
N THR A 92 -1.51 -6.25 -26.70
CA THR A 92 -2.52 -6.80 -27.61
C THR A 92 -3.89 -6.87 -26.94
N PRO A 93 -5.00 -6.78 -27.69
CA PRO A 93 -6.34 -6.93 -27.13
C PRO A 93 -6.59 -8.32 -26.53
N ASP A 94 -6.03 -9.36 -27.16
CA ASP A 94 -6.24 -10.75 -26.78
C ASP A 94 -5.36 -11.16 -25.58
N PRO A 95 -5.90 -11.95 -24.63
CA PRO A 95 -5.10 -12.53 -23.55
C PRO A 95 -3.98 -13.42 -24.10
N GLN A 96 -2.76 -13.19 -23.64
CA GLN A 96 -1.61 -14.00 -23.99
C GLN A 96 -1.44 -15.14 -22.97
N LYS A 97 -1.13 -16.34 -23.46
CA LYS A 97 -0.76 -17.45 -22.58
C LYS A 97 0.54 -17.12 -21.82
N LEU A 98 0.69 -17.69 -20.64
CA LEU A 98 1.86 -17.46 -19.80
C LEU A 98 3.13 -18.00 -20.48
N PRO A 99 4.18 -17.18 -20.63
CA PRO A 99 5.50 -17.67 -21.01
C PRO A 99 6.13 -18.42 -19.83
N VAL A 100 7.26 -19.09 -20.05
CA VAL A 100 8.10 -19.55 -18.94
C VAL A 100 8.59 -18.33 -18.16
N LEU A 101 8.35 -18.33 -16.86
CA LEU A 101 8.71 -17.26 -15.95
C LEU A 101 9.59 -17.82 -14.83
N ASN A 102 10.65 -17.09 -14.48
CA ASN A 102 11.56 -17.49 -13.42
C ASN A 102 11.86 -16.29 -12.51
N ASP A 103 11.36 -16.37 -11.28
CA ASP A 103 11.62 -15.43 -10.20
C ASP A 103 11.24 -13.98 -10.52
N VAL A 104 10.07 -13.80 -11.13
CA VAL A 104 9.57 -12.48 -11.53
C VAL A 104 8.56 -11.92 -10.53
N ALA A 105 8.40 -10.60 -10.51
CA ALA A 105 7.37 -9.93 -9.72
C ALA A 105 6.53 -8.98 -10.59
N PHE A 106 5.22 -8.99 -10.40
CA PHE A 106 4.27 -8.26 -11.23
C PHE A 106 2.95 -7.99 -10.49
N ILE A 107 2.15 -7.12 -11.08
CA ILE A 107 0.79 -6.84 -10.63
C ILE A 107 -0.19 -7.60 -11.53
N LEU A 108 -1.26 -8.11 -10.93
CA LEU A 108 -2.44 -8.58 -11.63
C LEU A 108 -3.62 -7.66 -11.29
N LYS A 109 -4.28 -7.14 -12.32
CA LYS A 109 -5.53 -6.38 -12.19
C LYS A 109 -6.68 -7.33 -12.48
N LEU A 110 -7.59 -7.50 -11.52
CA LEU A 110 -8.78 -8.33 -11.70
C LEU A 110 -9.66 -7.75 -12.82
N PRO A 111 -10.32 -8.60 -13.63
CA PRO A 111 -11.21 -8.15 -14.69
C PRO A 111 -12.41 -7.39 -14.11
N HIS A 112 -13.05 -6.59 -14.97
CA HIS A 112 -14.13 -5.68 -14.56
C HIS A 112 -15.25 -6.43 -13.83
N GLY A 113 -15.65 -5.92 -12.67
CA GLY A 113 -16.71 -6.51 -11.84
C GLY A 113 -16.23 -7.53 -10.81
N LEU A 114 -14.97 -8.00 -10.88
CA LEU A 114 -14.38 -8.83 -9.84
C LEU A 114 -13.63 -7.99 -8.80
N THR A 115 -13.77 -8.37 -7.55
CA THR A 115 -13.00 -7.85 -6.42
C THR A 115 -12.36 -9.01 -5.67
N ILE A 116 -11.24 -8.77 -4.98
CA ILE A 116 -10.57 -9.81 -4.18
C ILE A 116 -11.56 -10.42 -3.17
N LYS A 117 -12.39 -9.59 -2.53
CA LYS A 117 -13.45 -10.03 -1.60
C LYS A 117 -14.46 -10.99 -2.22
N SER A 118 -14.67 -10.92 -3.54
CA SER A 118 -15.59 -11.82 -4.27
C SER A 118 -14.92 -13.09 -4.81
N LEU A 119 -13.58 -13.15 -4.78
CA LEU A 119 -12.82 -14.30 -5.25
C LEU A 119 -12.63 -15.31 -4.13
N LYS A 120 -12.63 -16.58 -4.50
CA LYS A 120 -12.27 -17.69 -3.61
C LYS A 120 -10.96 -18.35 -3.99
N SER A 121 -10.53 -18.24 -5.24
CA SER A 121 -9.24 -18.75 -5.67
C SER A 121 -8.61 -17.92 -6.78
N LEU A 122 -7.29 -17.97 -6.84
CA LEU A 122 -6.48 -17.57 -7.99
C LEU A 122 -5.66 -18.78 -8.43
N ALA A 123 -5.69 -19.09 -9.72
CA ALA A 123 -4.97 -20.24 -10.27
C ALA A 123 -4.14 -19.87 -11.49
N VAL A 124 -3.18 -20.74 -11.80
CA VAL A 124 -2.63 -20.90 -13.15
C VAL A 124 -3.41 -22.06 -13.79
N TRP A 125 -4.25 -21.75 -14.77
CA TRP A 125 -5.19 -22.69 -15.37
C TRP A 125 -4.78 -23.05 -16.80
N ASP A 126 -4.67 -24.34 -17.11
CA ASP A 126 -4.46 -24.84 -18.47
C ASP A 126 -5.84 -24.97 -19.16
N LYS A 127 -6.14 -24.06 -20.08
CA LYS A 127 -7.44 -24.00 -20.78
C LYS A 127 -7.70 -25.20 -21.69
N THR A 128 -6.64 -25.81 -22.22
CA THR A 128 -6.80 -26.99 -23.09
C THR A 128 -7.07 -28.23 -22.25
N LYS A 129 -6.37 -28.41 -21.12
CA LYS A 129 -6.53 -29.58 -20.24
C LYS A 129 -7.62 -29.44 -19.18
N LEU A 130 -8.22 -28.26 -19.07
CA LEU A 130 -9.27 -27.93 -18.10
C LEU A 130 -8.87 -28.27 -16.66
N LYS A 131 -7.64 -27.92 -16.27
CA LYS A 131 -7.13 -28.17 -14.92
C LYS A 131 -6.23 -27.06 -14.40
N SER A 132 -6.19 -26.93 -13.07
CA SER A 132 -5.23 -26.09 -12.37
C SER A 132 -3.83 -26.70 -12.40
N LEU A 133 -2.82 -25.90 -12.75
CA LEU A 133 -1.39 -26.24 -12.65
C LEU A 133 -0.78 -25.79 -11.31
N GLY A 134 -1.48 -24.89 -10.62
CA GLY A 134 -1.22 -24.42 -9.28
C GLY A 134 -2.20 -23.33 -8.89
N SER A 135 -2.54 -23.23 -7.61
CA SER A 135 -3.55 -22.28 -7.14
C SER A 135 -3.35 -21.87 -5.69
N ILE A 136 -3.99 -20.78 -5.33
CA ILE A 136 -4.11 -20.28 -3.98
C ILE A 136 -5.59 -20.03 -3.66
N VAL A 137 -5.98 -20.30 -2.43
CA VAL A 137 -7.32 -19.98 -1.89
C VAL A 137 -7.26 -18.60 -1.26
N ILE A 138 -8.24 -17.74 -1.55
CA ILE A 138 -8.35 -16.42 -0.93
C ILE A 138 -9.01 -16.61 0.45
N PRO A 139 -8.37 -16.20 1.56
CA PRO A 139 -8.97 -16.33 2.89
C PRO A 139 -10.27 -15.53 3.01
N GLU A 140 -11.32 -16.13 3.58
CA GLU A 140 -12.64 -15.48 3.72
C GLU A 140 -12.60 -14.24 4.64
N ASN A 141 -11.66 -14.21 5.59
CA ASN A 141 -11.46 -13.10 6.53
C ASN A 141 -10.37 -12.11 6.08
N LEU A 142 -9.93 -12.17 4.81
CA LEU A 142 -8.92 -11.26 4.28
C LEU A 142 -9.47 -9.81 4.27
N VAL A 143 -8.82 -8.93 5.03
CA VAL A 143 -9.11 -7.49 5.00
C VAL A 143 -8.19 -6.83 3.98
N VAL A 144 -8.74 -6.51 2.81
CA VAL A 144 -7.99 -5.84 1.74
C VAL A 144 -7.63 -4.40 2.15
N PRO A 145 -6.45 -3.89 1.75
CA PRO A 145 -6.09 -2.51 2.01
C PRO A 145 -7.02 -1.52 1.28
N GLU A 146 -7.35 -0.41 1.94
CA GLU A 146 -8.21 0.64 1.39
C GLU A 146 -7.72 2.03 1.83
N PRO A 147 -7.91 3.09 1.01
CA PRO A 147 -7.56 4.45 1.41
C PRO A 147 -8.20 4.86 2.74
N ARG A 148 -7.45 5.56 3.59
CA ARG A 148 -7.91 6.00 4.92
C ARG A 148 -8.20 7.49 4.93
N VAL A 149 -9.46 7.85 5.18
CA VAL A 149 -9.87 9.23 5.42
C VAL A 149 -9.59 9.61 6.88
N LEU A 150 -8.93 10.75 7.04
CA LEU A 150 -8.61 11.41 8.31
C LEU A 150 -9.38 12.74 8.39
N PRO A 151 -9.51 13.33 9.59
CA PRO A 151 -10.00 14.69 9.74
C PRO A 151 -9.16 15.72 8.98
N GLU A 152 -9.73 16.92 8.80
CA GLU A 152 -8.99 18.09 8.32
C GLU A 152 -7.81 18.47 9.24
N PHE A 153 -6.90 19.31 8.72
CA PHE A 153 -5.90 19.97 9.56
C PHE A 153 -6.56 20.74 10.70
N SER A 154 -6.03 20.57 11.92
CA SER A 154 -6.40 21.44 13.03
C SER A 154 -6.07 22.90 12.69
N ARG A 155 -6.96 23.82 13.09
CA ARG A 155 -6.87 25.23 12.73
C ARG A 155 -6.20 26.02 13.84
N ILE A 156 -4.87 26.05 13.87
CA ILE A 156 -4.12 26.67 14.98
C ILE A 156 -3.70 28.09 14.62
N ALA A 157 -3.04 28.29 13.47
CA ALA A 157 -2.52 29.60 13.10
C ALA A 157 -2.44 29.77 11.58
N HIS A 158 -2.24 31.03 11.15
CA HIS A 158 -1.96 31.41 9.77
C HIS A 158 -3.01 30.96 8.73
N GLY A 159 -4.28 30.93 9.16
CA GLY A 159 -5.39 30.55 8.29
C GLY A 159 -5.38 29.08 7.85
N LEU A 160 -4.55 28.22 8.46
CA LEU A 160 -4.47 26.82 8.05
C LEU A 160 -5.79 26.11 8.25
N ARG A 161 -6.34 25.57 7.15
CA ARG A 161 -7.49 24.65 7.13
C ARG A 161 -7.41 23.78 5.88
N SER A 162 -8.12 22.67 5.89
CA SER A 162 -8.25 21.79 4.73
C SER A 162 -9.63 21.13 4.72
N GLY A 163 -9.97 20.41 3.65
CA GLY A 163 -10.92 19.31 3.74
C GLY A 163 -10.30 18.10 4.46
N ASN A 164 -11.05 17.00 4.53
CA ASN A 164 -10.57 15.74 5.11
C ASN A 164 -9.34 15.22 4.34
N VAL A 165 -8.26 14.94 5.07
CA VAL A 165 -7.03 14.40 4.49
C VAL A 165 -7.21 12.91 4.23
N THR A 166 -6.78 12.41 3.07
CA THR A 166 -6.85 10.99 2.75
C THR A 166 -5.45 10.40 2.59
N ILE A 167 -5.15 9.35 3.34
CA ILE A 167 -3.99 8.48 3.07
C ILE A 167 -4.39 7.56 1.90
N LEU A 168 -3.82 7.79 0.72
CA LEU A 168 -4.12 7.03 -0.48
C LEU A 168 -3.40 5.68 -0.50
N ASP A 169 -2.15 5.67 -0.04
CA ASP A 169 -1.29 4.50 0.06
C ASP A 169 -0.28 4.70 1.22
N ALA A 170 0.65 3.78 1.40
CA ALA A 170 1.65 3.79 2.45
C ALA A 170 2.53 5.06 2.50
N LYS A 171 2.52 5.92 1.47
CA LYS A 171 3.37 7.12 1.37
C LYS A 171 2.63 8.39 0.94
N THR A 172 1.42 8.28 0.40
CA THR A 172 0.78 9.37 -0.32
C THR A 172 -0.41 9.94 0.45
N PHE A 173 -0.42 11.26 0.62
CA PHE A 173 -1.53 12.01 1.18
C PHE A 173 -2.21 12.85 0.10
N LEU A 174 -3.54 12.80 0.05
CA LEU A 174 -4.39 13.75 -0.66
C LEU A 174 -4.96 14.75 0.35
N ILE A 175 -4.76 16.03 0.10
CA ILE A 175 -5.20 17.13 0.95
C ILE A 175 -6.06 18.07 0.10
N PRO A 176 -7.39 17.94 0.15
CA PRO A 176 -8.31 18.81 -0.57
C PRO A 176 -8.54 20.14 0.17
N ASP A 177 -9.00 21.17 -0.57
CA ASP A 177 -9.37 22.50 -0.05
C ASP A 177 -8.35 23.07 0.94
N LEU A 178 -7.04 22.97 0.66
CA LEU A 178 -5.99 23.48 1.54
C LEU A 178 -5.96 25.01 1.50
N HIS A 179 -5.99 25.66 2.66
CA HIS A 179 -5.77 27.11 2.80
C HIS A 179 -4.63 27.35 3.78
N TYR A 180 -3.80 28.35 3.50
CA TYR A 180 -2.73 28.86 4.36
C TYR A 180 -2.32 30.25 3.84
N ASP A 181 -2.20 31.24 4.72
CA ASP A 181 -2.00 32.65 4.31
C ASP A 181 -0.62 32.96 3.70
N GLY A 182 0.34 32.03 3.76
CA GLY A 182 1.68 32.20 3.19
C GLY A 182 2.62 33.10 4.00
N THR A 183 2.22 33.57 5.19
CA THR A 183 2.96 34.59 5.95
C THR A 183 4.07 34.01 6.83
N GLY A 184 4.11 32.70 7.02
CA GLY A 184 5.17 31.99 7.73
C GLY A 184 6.49 32.03 6.95
N PRO A 185 7.55 32.67 7.46
CA PRO A 185 8.79 32.90 6.70
C PRO A 185 9.65 31.64 6.50
N ASP A 186 9.29 30.54 7.18
CA ASP A 186 10.07 29.30 7.20
C ASP A 186 9.15 28.08 7.45
N ALA A 187 8.00 28.07 6.76
CA ALA A 187 6.94 27.07 6.88
C ALA A 187 7.16 25.85 5.98
N TYR A 188 6.94 24.64 6.52
CA TYR A 188 7.09 23.37 5.83
C TYR A 188 6.03 22.35 6.27
N PHE A 189 5.77 21.36 5.42
CA PHE A 189 5.15 20.11 5.88
C PHE A 189 6.20 19.28 6.61
N LEU A 190 5.91 18.88 7.84
CA LEU A 190 6.73 17.96 8.63
C LEU A 190 5.92 16.73 9.01
N VAL A 191 6.61 15.60 9.20
CA VAL A 191 6.07 14.40 9.82
C VAL A 191 6.97 13.91 10.93
N GLY A 192 6.42 13.16 11.88
CA GLY A 192 7.21 12.57 12.95
C GLY A 192 6.38 11.74 13.90
N ASN A 193 7.05 11.27 14.96
CA ASN A 193 6.46 10.45 16.01
C ASN A 193 6.25 11.25 17.29
N GLY A 194 5.45 10.71 18.19
CA GLY A 194 5.24 11.25 19.52
C GLY A 194 3.84 11.84 19.71
N SER A 195 3.52 12.03 20.99
CA SER A 195 2.21 12.49 21.43
C SER A 195 1.86 13.91 20.99
N LYS A 196 2.80 14.71 20.46
CA LYS A 196 2.56 16.06 19.91
C LYS A 196 3.52 16.39 18.75
N PRO A 197 3.07 17.15 17.73
CA PRO A 197 3.94 17.70 16.70
C PRO A 197 5.02 18.62 17.28
N HIS A 198 6.19 18.64 16.65
CA HIS A 198 7.32 19.45 17.05
C HIS A 198 8.26 19.74 15.86
N GLY A 199 9.13 20.75 16.00
CA GLY A 199 9.98 21.25 14.91
C GLY A 199 11.11 20.32 14.44
N ASN A 200 11.42 19.25 15.18
CA ASN A 200 12.45 18.27 14.79
C ASN A 200 11.91 17.15 13.88
N GLY A 201 10.70 17.31 13.32
CA GLY A 201 10.14 16.38 12.34
C GLY A 201 10.93 16.33 11.03
N VAL A 202 10.63 15.31 10.22
CA VAL A 202 11.20 15.16 8.88
C VAL A 202 10.39 15.99 7.89
N LYS A 203 11.07 16.82 7.09
CA LYS A 203 10.41 17.61 6.03
C LYS A 203 9.82 16.70 4.95
N VAL A 204 8.57 16.98 4.58
CA VAL A 204 7.88 16.33 3.47
C VAL A 204 7.90 17.31 2.28
N PRO A 205 8.32 16.87 1.08
CA PRO A 205 8.22 17.69 -0.11
C PRO A 205 6.78 18.12 -0.39
N ASN A 206 6.59 19.33 -0.89
CA ASN A 206 5.28 19.81 -1.31
C ASN A 206 4.78 19.10 -2.59
N GLU A 207 3.66 19.55 -3.15
CA GLU A 207 3.05 18.97 -4.36
C GLU A 207 3.95 19.03 -5.61
N HIS A 208 4.87 19.98 -5.66
CA HIS A 208 5.90 20.06 -6.70
C HIS A 208 7.18 19.28 -6.35
N GLY A 209 7.15 18.54 -5.24
CA GLY A 209 8.26 17.82 -4.60
C GLY A 209 9.44 18.71 -4.25
N SER A 210 9.16 19.96 -3.88
CA SER A 210 10.13 20.91 -3.35
C SER A 210 10.17 20.86 -1.82
N LEU A 211 11.38 21.04 -1.27
CA LEU A 211 11.60 21.23 0.17
C LEU A 211 11.82 22.72 0.51
N ASN A 212 11.47 23.62 -0.41
CA ASN A 212 11.50 25.07 -0.17
C ASN A 212 10.38 25.49 0.78
N VAL A 213 10.48 26.72 1.30
CA VAL A 213 9.42 27.32 2.13
C VAL A 213 8.11 27.28 1.36
N LEU A 214 7.04 26.87 2.05
CA LEU A 214 5.71 26.77 1.47
C LEU A 214 5.18 28.16 1.09
N HIS A 215 4.55 28.22 -0.07
CA HIS A 215 3.74 29.35 -0.48
C HIS A 215 2.39 29.31 0.25
N GLY A 216 1.61 30.40 0.15
CA GLY A 216 0.23 30.39 0.61
C GLY A 216 -0.64 29.49 -0.26
N TYR A 217 -1.64 28.88 0.34
CA TYR A 217 -2.65 28.05 -0.32
C TYR A 217 -4.02 28.73 -0.21
N ASN A 218 -4.82 28.72 -1.27
CA ASN A 218 -6.15 29.29 -1.36
C ASN A 218 -7.16 28.30 -1.99
N GLY A 219 -7.37 27.17 -1.33
CA GLY A 219 -8.36 26.16 -1.70
C GLY A 219 -7.86 25.11 -2.69
N GLU A 220 -6.55 24.94 -2.82
CA GLU A 220 -5.98 23.93 -3.70
C GLU A 220 -6.20 22.52 -3.15
N THR A 221 -6.32 21.57 -4.07
CA THR A 221 -6.21 20.15 -3.75
C THR A 221 -4.81 19.69 -4.11
N ILE A 222 -4.05 19.24 -3.12
CA ILE A 222 -2.67 18.82 -3.30
C ILE A 222 -2.48 17.35 -2.98
N VAL A 223 -1.47 16.75 -3.62
CA VAL A 223 -0.98 15.41 -3.31
C VAL A 223 0.48 15.54 -2.90
N ILE A 224 0.81 15.05 -1.71
CA ILE A 224 2.18 15.02 -1.20
C ILE A 224 2.59 13.59 -0.88
N GLN A 225 3.89 13.32 -1.00
CA GLN A 225 4.46 12.00 -0.78
C GLN A 225 5.53 12.05 0.29
N LEU A 226 5.49 11.09 1.20
CA LEU A 226 6.51 10.92 2.22
C LEU A 226 7.88 10.65 1.56
N PRO A 227 8.96 11.28 2.07
CA PRO A 227 10.30 11.00 1.58
C PRO A 227 10.72 9.58 1.97
N GLN A 228 11.59 8.96 1.18
CA GLN A 228 12.16 7.67 1.55
C GLN A 228 13.06 7.80 2.80
N PRO A 229 13.11 6.78 3.68
CA PRO A 229 12.39 5.50 3.61
C PRO A 229 11.03 5.52 4.33
N LEU A 230 10.47 6.69 4.66
CA LEU A 230 9.29 6.80 5.52
C LEU A 230 8.03 6.25 4.85
N THR A 231 7.17 5.68 5.70
CA THR A 231 5.79 5.32 5.40
C THR A 231 4.86 5.89 6.47
N VAL A 232 3.56 5.86 6.21
CA VAL A 232 2.53 6.26 7.19
C VAL A 232 2.58 5.44 8.47
N TYR A 233 3.12 4.21 8.41
CA TYR A 233 3.32 3.33 9.57
C TYR A 233 4.44 3.81 10.51
N ASN A 234 5.28 4.74 10.05
CA ASN A 234 6.44 5.23 10.80
C ASN A 234 6.22 6.60 11.43
N ILE A 235 5.01 7.17 11.30
CA ILE A 235 4.68 8.54 11.71
C ILE A 235 3.37 8.56 12.53
N GLU A 236 3.23 9.53 13.43
CA GLU A 236 2.04 9.72 14.27
C GLU A 236 1.32 11.05 13.99
N TRP A 237 1.93 11.93 13.19
CA TRP A 237 1.35 13.21 12.78
C TRP A 237 1.94 13.71 11.46
N LEU A 238 1.13 14.47 10.73
CA LEU A 238 1.50 15.35 9.62
C LEU A 238 1.14 16.78 10.03
N VAL A 239 2.08 17.73 9.93
CA VAL A 239 1.92 19.11 10.44
C VAL A 239 2.44 20.12 9.44
N MET A 240 1.84 21.31 9.39
CA MET A 240 2.49 22.49 8.83
C MET A 240 3.16 23.27 9.97
N TRP A 241 4.48 23.43 9.88
CA TRP A 241 5.31 23.97 10.96
C TRP A 241 6.23 25.06 10.44
N CYS A 242 6.30 26.19 11.16
CA CYS A 242 7.32 27.22 10.93
C CYS A 242 8.54 26.96 11.80
N ILE A 243 9.66 26.59 11.18
CA ILE A 243 10.88 26.20 11.90
C ILE A 243 11.48 27.42 12.61
N LYS A 244 11.66 28.54 11.91
CA LYS A 244 12.21 29.79 12.46
C LYS A 244 11.57 30.24 13.78
N TYR A 245 10.25 30.11 13.92
CA TYR A 245 9.52 30.53 15.13
C TYR A 245 9.06 29.38 16.01
N ASN A 246 9.45 28.15 15.69
CA ASN A 246 9.04 26.94 16.40
C ASN A 246 7.51 26.89 16.64
N HIS A 247 6.74 27.21 15.60
CA HIS A 247 5.30 27.43 15.70
C HIS A 247 4.50 26.45 14.85
N ASN A 248 3.53 25.79 15.49
CA ASN A 248 2.61 24.84 14.88
C ASN A 248 1.43 25.57 14.23
N PHE A 249 1.27 25.48 12.91
CA PHE A 249 0.14 26.09 12.20
C PHE A 249 -1.09 25.19 12.21
N GLY A 250 -0.86 23.89 12.37
CA GLY A 250 -1.88 22.87 12.51
C GLY A 250 -1.42 21.52 11.97
N TYR A 251 -2.07 20.47 12.45
CA TYR A 251 -1.69 19.09 12.20
C TYR A 251 -2.90 18.16 12.05
N VAL A 252 -2.64 17.00 11.44
CA VAL A 252 -3.51 15.82 11.39
C VAL A 252 -2.80 14.67 12.14
N ARG A 253 -3.57 13.86 12.87
CA ARG A 253 -3.06 12.65 13.53
C ARG A 253 -3.09 11.45 12.60
N ILE A 254 -2.02 10.67 12.63
CA ILE A 254 -1.93 9.41 11.90
C ILE A 254 -2.26 8.28 12.87
N PRO A 255 -3.36 7.54 12.64
CA PRO A 255 -3.72 6.41 13.49
C PRO A 255 -2.74 5.24 13.27
N LYS A 256 -2.62 4.33 14.24
CA LYS A 256 -1.69 3.19 14.16
C LYS A 256 -2.30 1.95 13.51
N ASP A 257 -3.62 1.85 13.51
CA ASP A 257 -4.42 0.76 12.93
C ASP A 257 -4.68 1.00 11.43
N LEU A 258 -3.62 1.26 10.67
CA LEU A 258 -3.73 1.49 9.22
C LEU A 258 -3.68 0.17 8.44
N ASN A 259 -4.58 0.03 7.48
CA ASN A 259 -4.54 -0.98 6.43
C ASN A 259 -4.76 -0.28 5.08
N VAL A 260 -3.74 0.43 4.62
CA VAL A 260 -3.78 1.22 3.38
C VAL A 260 -2.97 0.53 2.29
N PRO A 261 -3.27 0.79 1.01
CA PRO A 261 -2.52 0.19 -0.10
C PRO A 261 -1.01 0.41 -0.01
N PRO A 262 -0.18 -0.54 -0.49
CA PRO A 262 1.27 -0.35 -0.58
C PRO A 262 1.64 0.61 -1.72
N ALA A 263 2.79 1.29 -1.59
CA ALA A 263 3.31 2.23 -2.59
C ALA A 263 4.20 1.54 -3.66
N LEU A 264 3.67 0.51 -4.33
CA LEU A 264 4.43 -0.42 -5.20
C LEU A 264 5.19 0.24 -6.36
N GLU A 265 4.57 1.19 -7.08
CA GLU A 265 5.21 1.84 -8.24
C GLU A 265 6.31 2.82 -7.84
N GLN A 266 6.17 3.44 -6.67
CA GLN A 266 7.11 4.42 -6.15
C GLN A 266 8.41 3.75 -5.67
N ASN A 267 8.31 2.50 -5.18
CA ASN A 267 9.44 1.70 -4.72
C ASN A 267 10.33 1.19 -5.86
N LYS A 268 9.82 1.12 -7.11
CA LYS A 268 10.58 0.59 -8.26
C LYS A 268 11.45 1.62 -8.98
N THR A 269 11.13 2.91 -8.88
CA THR A 269 11.69 3.89 -9.82
C THR A 269 12.11 5.23 -9.23
N GLY A 270 11.74 5.57 -7.98
CA GLY A 270 11.91 6.97 -7.53
C GLY A 270 11.19 7.97 -8.44
N VAL A 271 10.23 7.51 -9.25
CA VAL A 271 9.44 8.28 -10.21
C VAL A 271 8.04 8.46 -9.66
N ARG A 272 7.55 9.70 -9.78
CA ARG A 272 6.25 10.20 -9.31
C ARG A 272 5.10 9.52 -10.03
N VAL A 273 4.10 9.08 -9.27
CA VAL A 273 2.77 8.78 -9.81
C VAL A 273 2.04 10.12 -9.97
N LEU A 274 1.81 10.53 -11.22
CA LEU A 274 0.81 11.55 -11.54
C LEU A 274 -0.56 10.88 -11.41
N ILE A 275 -1.19 11.03 -10.25
CA ILE A 275 -2.59 10.65 -10.11
C ILE A 275 -3.39 11.66 -10.91
N SER A 276 -4.01 11.22 -12.01
CA SER A 276 -5.01 12.02 -12.70
C SER A 276 -6.21 12.12 -11.76
N ILE A 277 -6.38 13.27 -11.13
CA ILE A 277 -7.58 13.61 -10.37
C ILE A 277 -8.72 13.82 -11.41
N PRO A 278 -9.93 13.27 -11.21
CA PRO A 278 -11.09 13.60 -12.04
C PRO A 278 -11.48 15.07 -11.95
#